data_AF-A0A967I4S8-F1
#
_entry.id   AF-A0A967I4S8-F1
#
_cell.length_a   1.000
_cell.length_b   1.000
_cell.length_c   1.000
_cell.angle_alpha   90.00
_cell.angle_beta   90.00
_cell.angle_gamma   90.00
#
_symmetry.space_group_name_H-M   'P 1'
#
loop_
_entity.id
_entity.type
_entity.pdbx_description
1 polymer ?
#
loop_
_entity_poly.entity_id
_entity_poly.type
_entity_poly.pdbx_seq_one_letter_code
_entity_poly.pdbx_strand_id
1 'polypeptide(L)' 'YKIDFNEFFALELHELQQQAEDGLIELHESGLEVTPAGRLLLRAVAMAFDQYLPWDVRSGQFSRVI' A
#
# COMPACT_ATOMS: atom_id res chain seq x y z
N TYR A 1 -22.25 -0.73 -12.66
CA TYR A 1 -20.79 -0.81 -12.46
C TYR A 1 -20.53 -1.84 -11.37
N LYS A 2 -19.95 -3.00 -11.71
CA LYS A 2 -19.40 -3.95 -10.75
C LYS A 2 -17.89 -3.86 -10.89
N ILE A 3 -17.25 -3.12 -9.99
CA ILE A 3 -15.80 -3.21 -9.85
C ILE A 3 -15.60 -4.45 -8.97
N ASP A 4 -15.05 -5.51 -9.53
CA ASP A 4 -14.59 -6.64 -8.73
C ASP A 4 -13.36 -6.18 -7.95
N PHE A 5 -13.57 -5.85 -6.68
CA PHE A 5 -12.52 -5.34 -5.80
C PHE A 5 -11.30 -6.27 -5.78
N ASN A 6 -11.53 -7.58 -5.71
CA ASN A 6 -10.45 -8.55 -5.69
C ASN A 6 -9.65 -8.60 -7.00
N GLU A 7 -10.27 -8.34 -8.14
CA GLU A 7 -9.58 -8.33 -9.44
C GLU A 7 -8.85 -7.00 -9.64
N PHE A 8 -9.49 -5.90 -9.25
CA PHE A 8 -8.91 -4.56 -9.36
C PHE A 8 -7.72 -4.36 -8.42
N PHE A 9 -7.78 -4.91 -7.20
CA PHE A 9 -6.76 -4.75 -6.17
C PHE A 9 -5.88 -5.99 -5.98
N ALA A 10 -5.86 -6.93 -6.94
CA ALA A 10 -5.12 -8.19 -6.79
C ALA A 10 -3.62 -7.97 -6.51
N LEU A 11 -3.03 -6.96 -7.16
CA LEU A 11 -1.62 -6.63 -7.01
C LEU A 11 -1.36 -5.97 -5.65
N GLU A 12 -2.20 -5.02 -5.27
CA GLU A 12 -2.14 -4.31 -4.00
C GLU A 12 -2.31 -5.29 -2.84
N LEU A 13 -3.30 -6.18 -2.90
CA LEU A 13 -3.52 -7.22 -1.90
C LEU A 13 -2.30 -8.13 -1.73
N HIS A 14 -1.58 -8.43 -2.81
CA HIS A 14 -0.33 -9.19 -2.74
C HIS A 14 0.79 -8.42 -2.02
N GLU A 15 0.98 -7.14 -2.34
CA GLU A 15 1.95 -6.28 -1.64
C GLU A 15 1.60 -6.13 -0.15
N LEU A 16 0.31 -6.02 0.19
CA LEU A 16 -0.16 -5.98 1.57
C LEU A 16 0.16 -7.24 2.34
N GLN A 17 0.02 -8.38 1.69
CA GLN A 17 0.35 -9.65 2.29
C GLN A 17 1.86 -9.73 2.60
N GLN A 18 2.72 -9.24 1.70
CA GLN A 18 4.16 -9.15 1.97
C GLN A 18 4.50 -8.19 3.11
N GLN A 19 3.86 -7.02 3.17
CA GLN A 19 4.07 -6.08 4.28
C GLN A 19 3.58 -6.64 5.63
N ALA A 20 2.56 -7.51 5.61
CA ALA A 20 2.11 -8.22 6.79
C ALA A 20 3.11 -9.30 7.23
N GLU A 21 3.68 -10.05 6.28
CA GLU A 21 4.76 -11.01 6.54
C GLU A 21 6.03 -10.34 7.10
N ASP A 22 6.34 -9.13 6.63
CA ASP A 22 7.44 -8.30 7.13
C ASP A 22 7.15 -7.66 8.50
N GLY A 23 5.94 -7.85 9.05
CA GLY A 23 5.52 -7.33 10.35
C GLY A 23 5.34 -5.81 10.36
N LEU A 24 5.14 -5.18 9.20
CA LEU A 24 4.90 -3.74 9.07
C LEU A 24 3.42 -3.40 9.26
N ILE A 25 2.53 -4.31 8.89
CA ILE A 25 1.09 -4.18 9.09
C ILE A 25 0.49 -5.48 9.63
N GLU A 26 -0.68 -5.39 10.23
CA GLU A 26 -1.52 -6.52 10.61
C GLU A 26 -2.81 -6.43 9.81
N LEU A 27 -3.13 -7.50 9.07
CA LEU A 27 -4.35 -7.59 8.28
C LEU A 27 -5.45 -8.25 9.12
N HIS A 28 -6.63 -7.64 9.11
CA HIS A 28 -7.84 -8.13 9.77
C HIS A 28 -8.99 -8.26 8.76
N GLU A 29 -10.03 -9.03 9.10
CA GLU A 29 -11.21 -9.19 8.22
C GLU A 29 -11.89 -7.86 7.87
N SER A 30 -11.81 -6.86 8.75
CA SER A 30 -12.45 -5.55 8.58
C SER A 30 -11.51 -4.40 8.26
N GLY A 31 -10.21 -4.66 8.08
CA GLY A 31 -9.23 -3.60 7.85
C GLY A 31 -7.79 -4.00 8.09
N LEU A 32 -6.95 -3.01 8.39
CA LEU A 32 -5.54 -3.21 8.66
C LEU A 32 -5.06 -2.25 9.74
N GLU A 33 -4.08 -2.68 10.52
CA GLU A 33 -3.40 -1.86 11.51
C GLU A 33 -1.92 -1.76 11.19
N VAL A 34 -1.33 -0.57 11.36
CA VAL A 34 0.10 -0.39 11.15
C VAL A 34 0.85 -0.64 12.45
N THR A 35 1.79 -1.59 12.42
CA THR A 35 2.60 -1.95 13.59
C THR A 35 3.52 -0.80 14.01
N PRO A 36 4.09 -0.82 15.22
CA PRO A 36 5.11 0.16 15.62
C PRO A 36 6.30 0.24 14.65
N ALA A 37 6.70 -0.88 14.04
CA ALA A 37 7.76 -0.92 13.04
C ALA A 37 7.31 -0.29 11.70
N GLY A 38 6.10 -0.63 11.24
CA GLY A 38 5.51 -0.04 10.05
C GLY A 38 5.30 1.47 10.16
N ARG A 39 5.08 2.00 11.37
CA ARG A 39 4.95 3.45 11.60
C ARG A 39 6.23 4.23 11.29
N LEU A 40 7.41 3.63 11.46
CA LEU A 40 8.68 4.25 11.06
C LEU A 40 8.81 4.36 9.54
N LEU A 41 8.16 3.44 8.81
CA LEU A 41 8.15 3.34 7.36
C LEU A 41 6.78 3.72 6.77
N LEU A 42 5.95 4.44 7.52
CA LEU A 42 4.54 4.68 7.19
C LEU A 42 4.38 5.29 5.79
N ARG A 43 5.33 6.12 5.37
CA ARG A 43 5.33 6.74 4.05
C ARG A 43 5.55 5.73 2.92
N ALA A 44 6.40 4.72 3.13
CA ALA A 44 6.61 3.64 2.17
C ALA A 44 5.44 2.65 2.16
N VAL A 45 4.92 2.31 3.35
CA VAL A 45 3.74 1.46 3.51
C VAL A 45 2.52 2.10 2.84
N ALA A 46 2.24 3.38 3.12
CA ALA A 46 1.11 4.11 2.54
C ALA A 46 1.22 4.32 1.03
N MET A 47 2.43 4.35 0.46
CA MET A 47 2.61 4.41 -1.01
C MET A 47 2.18 3.12 -1.71
N ALA A 48 2.27 1.96 -1.05
CA ALA A 48 1.69 0.71 -1.58
C ALA A 48 0.15 0.76 -1.59
N PHE A 49 -0.44 1.53 -0.68
CA PHE A 49 -1.89 1.77 -0.61
C PHE A 49 -2.41 2.85 -1.56
N ASP A 50 -1.54 3.66 -2.17
CA ASP A 50 -1.98 4.79 -2.98
C ASP A 50 -2.29 4.33 -4.42
N GLN A 51 -3.52 3.83 -4.61
CA GLN A 51 -4.13 3.57 -5.91
C GLN A 51 -4.20 4.82 -6.80
N TYR A 52 -4.16 6.01 -6.19
CA TYR A 52 -4.22 7.30 -6.89
C TYR A 52 -2.85 7.86 -7.23
N LEU A 53 -1.75 7.19 -6.83
CA LEU A 53 -0.46 7.48 -7.43
C LEU A 53 -0.53 7.01 -8.89
N PRO A 54 -0.49 7.93 -9.88
CA PRO A 54 -0.47 7.51 -11.27
C PRO A 54 0.69 6.54 -11.46
N TRP A 55 0.47 5.51 -12.27
CA TRP A 55 1.46 4.48 -12.64
C TRP A 55 2.86 5.08 -12.97
N ASP A 56 2.87 6.32 -13.44
CA ASP A 56 4.04 7.18 -13.71
C ASP A 56 4.96 7.43 -12.49
N VAL A 57 4.41 7.54 -11.28
CA VAL A 57 5.16 7.83 -10.03
C VAL A 57 5.86 6.59 -9.48
N ARG A 58 5.33 5.38 -9.75
CA ARG A 58 5.97 4.11 -9.36
C ARG A 58 7.28 3.87 -10.14
N SER A 59 7.42 4.46 -11.33
CA SER A 59 8.63 4.42 -12.18
C SER A 59 9.70 5.49 -11.89
N GLY A 60 9.46 6.36 -10.90
CA GLY A 60 10.48 7.24 -10.35
C GLY A 60 10.54 8.64 -10.96
N GLN A 61 10.35 9.64 -10.12
CA GLN A 61 11.26 10.79 -10.06
C GLN A 61 11.05 11.61 -8.78
N PHE A 62 12.17 12.00 -8.20
CA PHE A 62 12.27 12.85 -7.02
C PHE A 62 11.80 14.27 -7.32
N SER A 63 11.22 14.89 -6.27
CA SER A 63 11.25 16.33 -5.97
C SER A 63 10.52 17.31 -6.91
N ARG A 64 9.57 18.04 -6.33
CA ARG A 64 9.55 19.52 -6.30
C ARG A 64 8.62 19.99 -5.17
N VAL A 65 9.22 20.65 -4.18
CA VAL A 65 8.51 21.58 -3.29
C VAL A 65 8.42 22.90 -4.05
N ILE A 66 7.22 23.49 -4.13
CA ILE A 66 6.98 24.88 -4.57
C ILE A 66 6.89 25.74 -3.33
#